data_AF-A0A3N7JA29-F1
#
_entry.id   AF-A0A3N7JA29-F1
#
_cell.length_a   1.000
_cell.length_b   1.000
_cell.length_c   1.000
_cell.angle_alpha   90.00
_cell.angle_beta   90.00
_cell.angle_gamma   90.00
#
_symmetry.space_group_name_H-M   'P 1'
#
loop_
_entity.id
_entity.type
_entity.pdbx_description
1 polymer ?
#
loop_
_entity_poly.entity_id
_entity_poly.type
_entity_poly.pdbx_seq_one_letter_code
_entity_poly.pdbx_strand_id
1 'polypeptide(L)' 'CPCDVHVERVARKLGLIQRKQSDWKTACELTENLRVLDADDPVRYDFALFGLGVEGEM' A
#
# COMPACT_ATOMS: atom_id res chain seq x y z
N CYS A 1 -1.70 1.03 -14.41
CA CYS A 1 -1.75 -0.26 -13.70
C CYS A 1 -2.54 -0.03 -12.42
N PRO A 2 -3.64 -0.73 -12.14
CA PRO A 2 -4.35 -0.56 -10.87
C PRO A 2 -3.48 -1.09 -9.72
N CYS A 3 -3.56 -0.43 -8.57
CA CYS A 3 -2.95 -0.90 -7.32
C CYS A 3 -3.53 -2.28 -6.97
N ASP A 4 -2.73 -3.19 -6.42
CA ASP A 4 -3.23 -4.50 -5.99
C ASP A 4 -4.30 -4.31 -4.89
N VAL A 5 -5.44 -5.00 -5.02
CA VAL A 5 -6.58 -4.86 -4.10
C VAL A 5 -6.27 -5.37 -2.68
N HIS A 6 -5.37 -6.34 -2.53
CA HIS A 6 -4.93 -6.85 -1.23
C HIS A 6 -4.06 -5.82 -0.52
N VAL A 7 -3.08 -5.26 -1.24
CA VAL A 7 -2.22 -4.18 -0.74
C VAL A 7 -3.07 -2.97 -0.35
N GLU A 8 -3.99 -2.55 -1.22
CA GLU A 8 -4.84 -1.39 -0.98
C GLU A 8 -5.67 -1.55 0.30
N ARG A 9 -6.25 -2.74 0.54
CA ARG A 9 -7.07 -3.00 1.72
C ARG A 9 -6.25 -2.88 3.01
N VAL A 10 -5.08 -3.50 3.05
CA VAL A 10 -4.18 -3.45 4.22
C VAL A 10 -3.67 -2.02 4.42
N ALA A 11 -3.23 -1.35 3.35
CA ALA A 11 -2.75 0.03 3.40
C ALA A 11 -3.81 1.01 3.93
N ARG A 12 -5.09 0.84 3.54
CA ARG A 12 -6.21 1.61 4.08
C ARG A 12 -6.42 1.35 5.57
N LYS A 13 -6.35 0.09 6.02
CA LYS A 13 -6.47 -0.27 7.45
C LYS A 13 -5.35 0.33 8.28
N LEU A 14 -4.14 0.39 7.73
CA LEU A 14 -2.97 1.01 8.37
C LEU A 14 -2.95 2.54 8.28
N GLY A 15 -3.91 3.16 7.58
CA GLY A 15 -3.97 4.62 7.42
C GLY A 15 -2.95 5.18 6.43
N LEU A 16 -2.31 4.34 5.61
CA LEU A 16 -1.34 4.73 4.56
C LEU A 16 -2.01 5.27 3.30
N ILE A 17 -3.33 5.11 3.15
CA ILE A 17 -4.11 5.65 2.05
C ILE A 17 -5.35 6.33 2.62
N GLN A 18 -5.53 7.62 2.33
CA GLN A 18 -6.70 8.37 2.74
C GLN A 18 -7.70 8.56 1.60
N ARG A 19 -7.23 8.53 0.34
CA ARG A 19 -8.10 8.71 -0.83
C ARG A 19 -9.07 7.56 -0.99
N LYS A 20 -10.36 7.86 -1.16
CA LYS A 20 -11.42 6.84 -1.32
C LYS A 20 -11.45 6.15 -2.69
N GLN A 21 -10.83 6.74 -3.71
CA GLN A 21 -10.84 6.24 -5.09
C GLN A 21 -9.61 5.38 -5.35
N SER A 22 -9.77 4.17 -5.87
CA SER A 22 -8.65 3.28 -6.24
C SER A 22 -8.09 3.65 -7.63
N ASP A 23 -7.49 4.83 -7.72
CA ASP A 23 -6.91 5.40 -8.93
C ASP A 23 -5.37 5.39 -8.89
N TRP A 24 -4.74 5.79 -10.00
CA TRP A 24 -3.28 5.94 -10.06
C TRP A 24 -2.72 6.87 -8.97
N LYS A 25 -3.49 7.90 -8.59
CA LYS A 25 -3.07 8.83 -7.53
C LYS A 25 -2.96 8.14 -6.18
N THR A 26 -3.79 7.14 -5.93
CA THR A 26 -3.74 6.32 -4.70
C THR A 26 -2.52 5.42 -4.66
N ALA A 27 -2.10 4.85 -5.80
CA ALA A 27 -0.84 4.14 -5.89
C ALA A 27 0.37 5.06 -5.63
N CYS A 28 0.33 6.29 -6.14
CA CYS A 28 1.34 7.30 -5.83
C CYS A 28 1.34 7.70 -4.34
N GLU A 29 0.18 7.98 -3.75
CA GLU A 29 0.02 8.29 -2.32
C GLU A 29 0.60 7.17 -1.43
N LEU A 30 0.25 5.92 -1.75
CA LEU A 30 0.81 4.77 -1.04
C LEU A 30 2.33 4.75 -1.14
N THR A 31 2.87 4.87 -2.36
CA THR A 31 4.33 4.86 -2.58
C THR A 31 5.04 6.00 -1.84
N GLU A 32 4.44 7.20 -1.81
CA GLU A 32 4.98 8.34 -1.04
C GLU A 32 4.99 8.04 0.46
N ASN A 33 3.92 7.47 1.00
CA ASN A 33 3.87 7.08 2.41
C ASN A 33 4.84 5.94 2.75
N LEU A 34 5.04 4.99 1.83
CA LEU A 34 6.05 3.94 1.99
C LEU A 34 7.48 4.50 1.98
N ARG A 35 7.75 5.53 1.16
CA ARG A 35 9.05 6.22 1.15
C ARG A 35 9.36 6.94 2.46
N VAL A 36 8.35 7.32 3.26
CA VAL A 36 8.57 7.89 4.60
C VAL A 36 9.09 6.82 5.56
N LEU A 37 8.71 5.56 5.37
CA LEU A 37 9.18 4.43 6.18
C LEU A 37 10.57 3.95 5.72
N ASP A 38 10.75 3.83 4.41
CA ASP A 38 12.02 3.45 3.79
C ASP A 38 12.16 4.13 2.43
N ALA A 39 13.02 5.14 2.39
CA ALA A 39 13.28 5.93 1.19
C ALA A 39 14.15 5.18 0.16
N ASP A 40 14.95 4.21 0.62
CA ASP A 40 15.89 3.46 -0.22
C ASP A 40 15.17 2.30 -0.93
N ASP A 41 14.23 1.62 -0.25
CA ASP A 41 13.42 0.54 -0.83
C ASP A 41 11.95 0.54 -0.35
N PRO A 42 11.12 1.47 -0.86
CA PRO A 42 9.69 1.49 -0.57
C PRO A 42 8.94 0.27 -1.11
N VAL A 43 9.48 -0.43 -2.12
CA VAL A 43 8.84 -1.59 -2.75
C VAL A 43 8.86 -2.80 -1.82
N ARG A 44 9.88 -2.92 -0.96
CA ARG A 44 9.93 -3.96 0.08
C ARG A 44 8.70 -3.96 0.98
N TYR A 45 8.21 -2.78 1.33
CA TYR A 45 7.01 -2.64 2.15
C TYR A 45 5.75 -2.97 1.38
N ASP A 46 5.67 -2.61 0.09
CA ASP A 46 4.58 -3.00 -0.79
C ASP A 46 4.43 -4.53 -0.87
N PHE A 47 5.57 -5.24 -0.98
CA PHE A 47 5.62 -6.70 -0.94
C PHE A 47 5.18 -7.27 0.43
N ALA A 48 5.58 -6.65 1.53
CA ALA A 48 5.14 -7.06 2.86
C ALA A 48 3.62 -6.86 3.06
N LEU A 49 3.08 -5.74 2.58
CA LEU A 49 1.64 -5.45 2.59
C LEU A 49 0.86 -6.47 1.75
N PHE A 50 1.41 -6.89 0.62
CA PHE A 50 0.83 -7.96 -0.19
C PHE A 50 0.77 -9.27 0.59
N GLY A 51 1.88 -9.70 1.21
CA GLY A 51 1.93 -10.89 2.06
C GLY A 51 0.88 -10.85 3.18
N LEU A 52 0.81 -9.73 3.92
CA LEU A 52 -0.19 -9.48 4.96
C LEU A 52 -1.64 -9.56 4.43
N GLY A 53 -1.88 -9.10 3.20
CA GLY A 53 -3.20 -9.10 2.58
C GLY A 53 -3.64 -10.47 2.05
N VAL A 54 -2.68 -11.31 1.65
CA VAL A 54 -2.90 -12.66 1.11
C VAL A 54 -3.00 -13.72 2.21
N GLU A 55 -2.19 -13.59 3.27
CA GLU A 55 -2.14 -14.55 4.37
C GLU A 55 -3.39 -14.51 5.27
N GLY A 56 -4.35 -13.65 4.92
CA GLY A 56 -5.62 -13.48 5.63
C GLY A 56 -5.38 -12.58 6.82
N GLU A 57 -5.52 -11.27 6.57
CA GLU A 57 -5.53 -10.20 7.58
C GLU A 57 -5.84 -10.68 9.01
N MET A 58 -4.86 -10.47 9.91
CA MET A 58 -4.95 -10.75 11.35
C MET A 58 -6.28 -10.35 11.98
#